data_AF-A0A2D0NK33-F1
#
_entry.id   AF-A0A2D0NK33-F1
#
_cell.length_a   1.000
_cell.length_b   1.000
_cell.length_c   1.000
_cell.angle_alpha   90.00
_cell.angle_beta   90.00
_cell.angle_gamma   90.00
#
_symmetry.space_group_name_H-M   'P 1'
#
loop_
_entity.id
_entity.type
_entity.pdbx_description
1 polymer ?
#
loop_
_entity_poly.entity_id
_entity_poly.type
_entity_poly.pdbx_seq_one_letter_code
_entity_poly.pdbx_strand_id
1 'polypeptide(L)'
;MQLSLVAYYGNKPASLRRLVTDLQSQLQLRLGRFFRPYQMDQVHATVIGLECITDGLKCYSRWYRENREALRPVDFTGFLSHLMKRPPKLKIRMGGYRSGQDYGFLSRGDHPYSRSFSFQGTTAVVVGWPAGRMAGKLVYTDSFYQLRRSFEAYHLCHKWHKDGYRDNDCYLVLGKIKPDALPEEELQQISRDLQQMLAQREILFPLDGQMLTIVAYENAELPLETTRVLSLEEIGSCPAKLSTYLEHA
;
A
#
# COMPACT_ATOMS: atom_id res chain seq x y z
N MET A 1 -19.25 4.90 2.02
CA MET A 1 -17.88 5.27 1.63
C MET A 1 -16.86 5.04 2.75
N GLN A 2 -15.64 4.68 2.38
CA GLN A 2 -14.49 4.56 3.26
C GLN A 2 -13.41 5.52 2.82
N LEU A 3 -12.49 5.86 3.72
CA LEU A 3 -11.33 6.70 3.44
C LEU A 3 -10.04 5.90 3.58
N SER A 4 -9.04 6.23 2.78
CA SER A 4 -7.67 5.74 2.94
C SER A 4 -6.66 6.80 2.53
N LEU A 5 -5.51 6.80 3.19
CA LEU A 5 -4.30 7.43 2.66
C LEU A 5 -3.55 6.41 1.79
N VAL A 6 -3.39 6.72 0.52
CA VAL A 6 -2.72 5.87 -0.47
C VAL A 6 -1.53 6.60 -1.09
N ALA A 7 -0.56 5.82 -1.56
CA ALA A 7 0.55 6.29 -2.37
C ALA A 7 0.41 5.83 -3.82
N TYR A 8 0.84 6.64 -4.77
CA TYR A 8 0.92 6.34 -6.21
C TYR A 8 -0.44 6.19 -6.94
N TYR A 9 -1.54 6.62 -6.33
CA TYR A 9 -2.85 6.64 -6.98
C TYR A 9 -2.92 7.81 -7.99
N GLY A 10 -3.28 7.50 -9.23
CA GLY A 10 -3.10 8.43 -10.36
C GLY A 10 -1.62 8.57 -10.71
N ASN A 11 -1.01 9.67 -10.30
CA ASN A 11 0.38 9.99 -10.62
C ASN A 11 1.36 9.02 -9.96
N LYS A 12 2.38 8.60 -10.72
CA LYS A 12 3.40 7.66 -10.26
C LYS A 12 4.70 7.78 -11.07
N PRO A 13 5.87 7.53 -10.45
CA PRO A 13 7.15 7.64 -11.12
C PRO A 13 7.22 6.75 -12.38
N ALA A 14 7.90 7.23 -13.43
CA ALA A 14 8.01 6.51 -14.70
C ALA A 14 8.60 5.10 -14.55
N SER A 15 9.56 4.93 -13.63
CA SER A 15 10.14 3.62 -13.29
C SER A 15 9.11 2.67 -12.69
N LEU A 16 8.21 3.17 -11.84
CA LEU A 16 7.12 2.38 -11.27
C LEU A 16 6.07 2.04 -12.33
N ARG A 17 5.68 2.99 -13.20
CA ARG A 17 4.77 2.72 -14.33
C ARG A 17 5.29 1.58 -15.19
N ARG A 18 6.57 1.66 -15.58
CA ARG A 18 7.21 0.62 -16.39
C ARG A 18 7.21 -0.74 -15.69
N LEU A 19 7.53 -0.80 -14.40
CA LEU A 19 7.49 -2.04 -13.63
C LEU A 19 6.08 -2.65 -13.63
N VAL A 20 5.06 -1.85 -13.34
CA VAL A 20 3.66 -2.30 -13.30
C VAL A 20 3.22 -2.80 -14.68
N THR A 21 3.53 -2.05 -15.74
CA THR A 21 3.24 -2.46 -17.12
C THR A 21 3.89 -3.80 -17.45
N ASP A 22 5.18 -3.95 -17.19
CA ASP A 22 5.91 -5.18 -17.49
C ASP A 22 5.31 -6.39 -16.74
N LEU A 23 5.00 -6.23 -15.45
CA LEU A 23 4.39 -7.28 -14.63
C LEU A 23 2.98 -7.63 -15.12
N GLN A 24 2.14 -6.62 -15.39
CA GLN A 24 0.80 -6.84 -15.93
C GLN A 24 0.85 -7.51 -17.30
N SER A 25 1.80 -7.16 -18.18
CA SER A 25 1.99 -7.82 -19.47
C SER A 25 2.40 -9.29 -19.31
N GLN A 26 3.29 -9.61 -18.37
CA GLN A 26 3.67 -11.00 -18.08
C GLN A 26 2.50 -11.81 -17.54
N LEU A 27 1.71 -11.23 -16.63
CA LEU A 27 0.49 -11.86 -16.12
C LEU A 27 -0.53 -12.06 -17.24
N GLN A 28 -0.74 -11.05 -18.09
CA GLN A 28 -1.65 -11.13 -19.23
C GLN A 28 -1.24 -12.21 -20.24
N LEU A 29 0.07 -12.36 -20.50
CA LEU A 29 0.60 -13.39 -21.38
C LEU A 29 0.34 -14.81 -20.85
N ARG A 30 0.51 -15.01 -19.54
CA ARG A 30 0.43 -16.34 -18.89
C ARG A 30 -0.99 -16.73 -18.51
N LEU A 31 -1.81 -15.77 -18.09
CA LEU A 31 -3.16 -15.99 -17.57
C LEU A 31 -4.25 -15.64 -18.60
N GLY A 32 -3.92 -14.89 -19.66
CA GLY A 32 -4.86 -14.48 -20.69
C GLY A 32 -6.12 -13.84 -20.09
N ARG A 33 -7.29 -14.36 -20.49
CA ARG A 33 -8.60 -13.88 -20.04
C ARG A 33 -8.90 -14.09 -18.55
N PHE A 34 -8.06 -14.83 -17.83
CA PHE A 34 -8.24 -15.07 -16.39
C PHE A 34 -7.66 -13.96 -15.54
N PHE A 35 -6.82 -13.09 -16.10
CA PHE A 35 -6.30 -11.91 -15.42
C PHE A 35 -7.02 -10.66 -15.90
N ARG A 36 -7.52 -9.88 -14.94
CA ARG A 36 -8.02 -8.52 -15.16
C ARG A 36 -7.02 -7.55 -14.55
N PRO A 37 -6.15 -6.89 -15.34
CA PRO A 37 -5.27 -5.87 -14.82
C PRO A 37 -6.08 -4.71 -14.26
N TYR A 38 -5.59 -4.12 -13.16
CA TYR A 38 -6.07 -2.81 -12.75
C TYR A 38 -5.61 -1.74 -13.75
N GLN A 39 -6.41 -0.69 -13.88
CA GLN A 39 -5.97 0.46 -14.66
C GLN A 39 -4.68 1.02 -14.06
N MET A 40 -3.77 1.55 -14.89
CA MET A 40 -2.46 2.01 -14.40
C MET A 40 -2.61 3.02 -13.25
N ASP A 41 -3.55 3.93 -13.35
CA ASP A 41 -3.78 4.99 -12.38
C ASP A 41 -4.45 4.46 -11.09
N GLN A 42 -5.14 3.32 -11.16
CA GLN A 42 -5.72 2.61 -10.02
C GLN A 42 -4.65 1.87 -9.19
N VAL A 43 -3.52 1.45 -9.76
CA VAL A 43 -2.47 0.73 -9.00
C VAL A 43 -1.83 1.65 -7.98
N HIS A 44 -1.95 1.30 -6.69
CA HIS A 44 -1.52 2.12 -5.56
C HIS A 44 -1.05 1.26 -4.38
N ALA A 45 -0.34 1.88 -3.43
CA ALA A 45 -0.01 1.29 -2.14
C ALA A 45 -0.87 1.92 -1.05
N THR A 46 -1.53 1.11 -0.23
CA THR A 46 -2.23 1.64 0.96
C THR A 46 -1.21 2.00 2.04
N VAL A 47 -1.15 3.28 2.42
CA VAL A 47 -0.32 3.72 3.54
C VAL A 47 -1.06 3.43 4.84
N ILE A 48 -2.29 3.90 4.97
CA ILE A 48 -3.17 3.57 6.10
C ILE A 48 -4.65 3.67 5.69
N GLY A 49 -5.44 2.70 6.15
CA GLY A 49 -6.89 2.77 6.08
C GLY A 49 -7.43 3.74 7.13
N LEU A 50 -8.33 4.63 6.72
CA LEU A 50 -8.99 5.62 7.58
C LEU A 50 -10.45 5.21 7.83
N GLU A 51 -10.74 3.91 7.82
CA GLU A 51 -12.07 3.39 8.05
C GLU A 51 -12.53 3.73 9.47
N CYS A 52 -13.64 4.46 9.56
CA CYS A 52 -14.23 4.88 10.82
C CYS A 52 -15.57 4.20 11.08
N ILE A 53 -15.90 4.14 12.37
CA ILE A 53 -17.24 3.97 12.90
C ILE A 53 -17.67 5.37 13.37
N THR A 54 -18.86 5.83 12.98
CA THR A 54 -19.41 7.13 13.40
C THR A 54 -20.52 6.95 14.43
N ASP A 55 -20.62 7.88 15.38
CA ASP A 55 -21.78 8.02 16.29
C ASP A 55 -22.68 9.22 15.91
N GLY A 56 -22.47 9.79 14.72
CA GLY A 56 -23.16 10.99 14.22
C GLY A 56 -22.47 12.31 14.58
N LEU A 57 -21.54 12.32 15.55
CA LEU A 57 -20.78 13.52 15.93
C LEU A 57 -19.27 13.32 15.78
N LYS A 58 -18.79 12.08 15.93
CA LYS A 58 -17.37 11.75 15.99
C LYS A 58 -17.05 10.51 15.16
N CYS A 59 -15.85 10.53 14.59
CA CYS A 59 -15.24 9.44 13.84
C CYS A 59 -14.32 8.65 14.78
N TYR A 60 -14.47 7.34 14.84
CA TYR A 60 -13.58 6.45 15.60
C TYR A 60 -12.94 5.46 14.64
N SER A 61 -11.60 5.42 14.58
CA SER A 61 -10.90 4.46 13.73
C SER A 61 -11.27 3.03 14.13
N ARG A 62 -11.77 2.25 13.17
CA ARG A 62 -12.11 0.84 13.36
C ARG A 62 -10.90 0.06 13.89
N TRP A 63 -9.76 0.22 13.24
CA TRP A 63 -8.53 -0.50 13.56
C TRP A 63 -7.90 -0.04 14.87
N TYR A 64 -8.03 1.23 15.23
CA TYR A 64 -7.55 1.68 16.54
C TYR A 64 -8.35 1.00 17.67
N ARG A 65 -9.67 0.94 17.54
CA ARG A 65 -10.53 0.21 18.48
C ARG A 65 -10.17 -1.27 18.56
N GLU A 66 -10.04 -1.95 17.42
CA GLU A 66 -9.73 -3.38 17.37
C GLU A 66 -8.33 -3.72 17.88
N ASN A 67 -7.34 -2.85 17.67
CA ASN A 67 -5.93 -3.15 17.97
C ASN A 67 -5.45 -2.60 19.32
N ARG A 68 -6.19 -1.67 19.93
CA ARG A 68 -5.82 -1.01 21.19
C ARG A 68 -6.90 -1.11 22.26
N GLU A 69 -8.03 -1.74 21.95
CA GLU A 69 -9.19 -1.87 22.85
C GLU A 69 -9.66 -0.53 23.43
N ALA A 70 -9.48 0.56 22.66
CA ALA A 70 -9.73 1.92 23.10
C ALA A 70 -10.60 2.66 22.08
N LEU A 71 -11.61 3.37 22.58
CA LEU A 71 -12.48 4.21 21.76
C LEU A 71 -12.05 5.67 21.91
N ARG A 72 -11.32 6.19 20.91
CA ARG A 72 -10.87 7.58 20.88
C ARG A 72 -11.24 8.23 19.55
N PRO A 73 -11.79 9.46 19.54
CA PRO A 73 -12.09 10.16 18.31
C PRO A 73 -10.81 10.41 17.51
N VAL A 74 -10.88 10.22 16.19
CA VAL A 74 -9.76 10.50 15.29
C VAL A 74 -9.48 12.00 15.26
N ASP A 75 -8.21 12.37 15.43
CA ASP A 75 -7.74 13.76 15.26
C ASP A 75 -7.29 13.98 13.81
N PHE A 76 -8.25 14.20 12.90
CA PHE A 76 -7.94 14.47 11.49
C PHE A 76 -7.15 15.75 11.30
N THR A 77 -7.39 16.78 12.12
CA THR A 77 -6.67 18.05 12.04
C THR A 77 -5.19 17.86 12.36
N GLY A 78 -4.88 17.17 13.47
CA GLY A 78 -3.52 16.84 13.85
C GLY A 78 -2.84 15.92 12.83
N PHE A 79 -3.56 14.90 12.35
CA PHE A 79 -3.06 13.96 11.33
C PHE A 79 -2.68 14.67 10.02
N LEU A 80 -3.57 15.50 9.47
CA LEU A 80 -3.30 16.23 8.22
C LEU A 80 -2.18 17.27 8.40
N SER A 81 -2.20 18.01 9.52
CA SER A 81 -1.14 18.95 9.88
C SER A 81 0.23 18.26 9.98
N HIS A 82 0.27 17.05 10.55
CA HIS A 82 1.48 16.24 10.60
C HIS A 82 1.98 15.86 9.21
N LEU A 83 1.11 15.33 8.36
CA LEU A 83 1.46 14.93 6.99
C LEU A 83 1.98 16.10 6.15
N MET A 84 1.34 17.26 6.25
CA MET A 84 1.74 18.46 5.51
C MET A 84 3.07 19.05 6.00
N LYS A 85 3.30 19.07 7.33
CA LYS A 85 4.53 19.62 7.91
C LYS A 85 5.72 18.66 7.79
N ARG A 86 5.46 17.36 7.80
CA ARG A 86 6.46 16.30 7.80
C ARG A 86 6.07 15.22 6.78
N PRO A 87 6.01 15.57 5.48
CA PRO A 87 5.73 14.57 4.46
C PRO A 87 6.82 13.49 4.50
N PRO A 88 6.48 12.22 4.23
CA PRO A 88 7.48 11.18 4.17
C PRO A 88 8.54 11.51 3.14
N LYS A 89 9.76 11.01 3.35
CA LYS A 89 10.87 11.10 2.40
C LYS A 89 11.54 9.74 2.33
N LEU A 90 10.80 8.74 1.85
CA LEU A 90 11.26 7.37 1.79
C LEU A 90 11.67 7.03 0.36
N LYS A 91 12.52 6.03 0.20
CA LYS A 91 12.73 5.35 -1.08
C LYS A 91 12.24 3.93 -0.92
N ILE A 92 11.37 3.50 -1.82
CA ILE A 92 10.87 2.13 -1.85
C ILE A 92 11.67 1.38 -2.91
N ARG A 93 12.21 0.22 -2.53
CA ARG A 93 12.81 -0.73 -3.45
C ARG A 93 11.79 -1.78 -3.83
N MET A 94 11.58 -2.00 -5.12
CA MET A 94 10.87 -3.17 -5.66
C MET A 94 11.82 -3.94 -6.59
N GLY A 95 11.80 -5.26 -6.48
CA GLY A 95 12.73 -6.16 -7.16
C GLY A 95 14.19 -6.05 -6.70
N GLY A 96 15.05 -6.83 -7.35
CA GLY A 96 16.47 -7.00 -7.05
C GLY A 96 16.74 -7.92 -5.86
N TYR A 97 15.71 -8.56 -5.31
CA TYR A 97 15.82 -9.52 -4.21
C TYR A 97 16.31 -10.85 -4.77
N ARG A 98 17.43 -11.39 -4.30
CA ARG A 98 18.04 -12.66 -4.76
C ARG A 98 17.80 -13.78 -3.76
N SER A 99 17.53 -15.00 -4.23
CA SER A 99 17.07 -16.15 -3.42
C SER A 99 18.05 -16.73 -2.39
N GLY A 100 19.24 -16.15 -2.21
CA GLY A 100 20.21 -16.57 -1.19
C GLY A 100 20.98 -15.43 -0.54
N GLN A 101 20.53 -14.19 -0.75
CA GLN A 101 21.15 -13.02 -0.15
C GLN A 101 20.45 -12.69 1.17
N ASP A 102 21.19 -12.57 2.25
CA ASP A 102 20.64 -12.04 3.50
C ASP A 102 20.37 -10.53 3.38
N TYR A 103 19.12 -10.14 3.62
CA TYR A 103 18.65 -8.76 3.60
C TYR A 103 18.57 -8.15 5.01
N GLY A 104 18.81 -8.94 6.06
CA GLY A 104 18.73 -8.52 7.46
C GLY A 104 17.32 -8.42 8.02
N PHE A 105 16.29 -8.89 7.28
CA PHE A 105 14.91 -8.94 7.75
C PHE A 105 14.08 -9.99 6.99
N LEU A 106 12.94 -10.36 7.57
CA LEU A 106 11.90 -11.17 6.94
C LEU A 106 10.60 -10.35 6.83
N SER A 107 9.85 -10.53 5.74
CA SER A 107 8.51 -9.97 5.57
C SER A 107 7.50 -11.06 5.89
N ARG A 108 6.72 -10.88 6.96
CA ARG A 108 5.74 -11.88 7.45
C ARG A 108 6.35 -13.27 7.69
N GLY A 109 7.60 -13.32 8.13
CA GLY A 109 8.32 -14.58 8.37
C GLY A 109 9.00 -15.17 7.14
N ASP A 110 8.82 -14.58 5.96
CA ASP A 110 9.41 -15.08 4.71
C ASP A 110 10.49 -14.15 4.15
N HIS A 111 11.34 -14.75 3.31
CA HIS A 111 12.44 -14.06 2.65
C HIS A 111 11.94 -13.03 1.61
N PRO A 112 12.56 -11.84 1.48
CA PRO A 112 12.14 -10.80 0.52
C PRO A 112 12.02 -11.25 -0.93
N TYR A 113 12.86 -12.19 -1.39
CA TYR A 113 12.73 -12.82 -2.72
C TYR A 113 11.34 -13.45 -2.90
N SER A 114 10.96 -14.37 -2.00
CA SER A 114 9.69 -15.09 -2.07
C SER A 114 8.49 -14.16 -1.87
N ARG A 115 8.65 -13.09 -1.07
CA ARG A 115 7.60 -12.11 -0.80
C ARG A 115 7.44 -11.04 -1.90
N SER A 116 8.42 -10.89 -2.79
CA SER A 116 8.46 -9.80 -3.78
C SER A 116 7.29 -9.85 -4.77
N PHE A 117 6.74 -11.03 -5.03
CA PHE A 117 5.50 -11.22 -5.79
C PHE A 117 4.75 -12.44 -5.26
N SER A 118 3.42 -12.35 -5.17
CA SER A 118 2.56 -13.48 -4.86
C SER A 118 1.13 -13.29 -5.37
N PHE A 119 0.42 -14.39 -5.58
CA PHE A 119 -1.04 -14.36 -5.56
C PHE A 119 -1.52 -14.40 -4.10
N GLN A 120 -2.51 -13.58 -3.76
CA GLN A 120 -3.14 -13.54 -2.44
C GLN A 120 -4.65 -13.68 -2.64
N GLY A 121 -5.15 -14.91 -2.51
CA GLY A 121 -6.47 -15.27 -2.99
C GLY A 121 -6.60 -14.92 -4.48
N THR A 122 -7.56 -14.06 -4.82
CA THR A 122 -7.81 -13.62 -6.20
C THR A 122 -7.00 -12.41 -6.65
N THR A 123 -5.99 -11.97 -5.88
CA THR A 123 -5.21 -10.75 -6.21
C THR A 123 -3.78 -11.08 -6.60
N ALA A 124 -3.28 -10.46 -7.67
CA ALA A 124 -1.85 -10.47 -8.00
C ALA A 124 -1.18 -9.27 -7.32
N VAL A 125 -0.16 -9.52 -6.50
CA VAL A 125 0.46 -8.49 -5.64
C VAL A 125 1.97 -8.48 -5.84
N VAL A 126 2.54 -7.30 -6.02
CA VAL A 126 3.98 -7.05 -5.93
C VAL A 126 4.29 -6.30 -4.64
N VAL A 127 5.39 -6.65 -3.97
CA VAL A 127 5.78 -6.06 -2.69
C VAL A 127 7.18 -5.46 -2.79
N GLY A 128 7.33 -4.28 -2.20
CA GLY A 128 8.61 -3.64 -1.97
C GLY A 128 8.77 -3.20 -0.52
N TRP A 129 9.99 -2.79 -0.18
CA TRP A 129 10.34 -2.34 1.16
C TRP A 129 11.14 -1.04 1.11
N PRO A 130 11.07 -0.21 2.17
CA PRO A 130 11.90 0.98 2.27
C PRO A 130 13.38 0.63 2.34
N ALA A 131 14.16 1.27 1.48
CA ALA A 131 15.60 1.08 1.42
C ALA A 131 16.32 2.42 1.22
N GLY A 132 17.40 2.61 1.96
CA GLY A 132 18.31 3.75 1.84
C GLY A 132 19.70 3.31 1.41
N ARG A 133 20.62 4.27 1.38
CA ARG A 133 22.06 3.97 1.27
C ARG A 133 22.80 4.53 2.48
N MET A 134 23.63 3.71 3.10
CA MET A 134 24.55 4.09 4.17
C MET A 134 25.95 3.64 3.80
N ALA A 135 26.91 4.57 3.77
CA ALA A 135 28.27 4.31 3.29
C ALA A 135 28.31 3.59 1.93
N GLY A 136 27.44 4.00 1.00
CA GLY A 136 27.31 3.41 -0.34
C GLY A 136 26.56 2.07 -0.42
N LYS A 137 26.32 1.38 0.71
CA LYS A 137 25.62 0.10 0.77
C LYS A 137 24.12 0.29 0.92
N LEU A 138 23.33 -0.58 0.29
CA LEU A 138 21.88 -0.58 0.46
C LEU A 138 21.54 -1.07 1.88
N VAL A 139 20.66 -0.34 2.57
CA VAL A 139 20.20 -0.68 3.92
C VAL A 139 18.68 -0.60 3.96
N TYR A 140 18.04 -1.63 4.50
CA TYR A 140 16.59 -1.65 4.72
C TYR A 140 16.26 -0.98 6.04
N THR A 141 15.17 -0.25 6.06
CA THR A 141 14.75 0.53 7.23
C THR A 141 13.29 0.26 7.53
N ASP A 142 12.91 0.34 8.81
CA ASP A 142 11.52 0.23 9.26
C ASP A 142 10.69 1.51 8.97
N SER A 143 11.14 2.36 8.05
CA SER A 143 10.61 3.72 7.92
C SER A 143 9.15 3.80 7.49
N PHE A 144 8.62 2.80 6.77
CA PHE A 144 7.21 2.77 6.39
C PHE A 144 6.34 2.28 7.55
N TYR A 145 6.82 1.31 8.32
CA TYR A 145 6.24 0.97 9.62
C TYR A 145 6.22 2.19 10.56
N GLN A 146 7.34 2.93 10.68
CA GLN A 146 7.42 4.12 11.54
C GLN A 146 6.46 5.22 11.09
N LEU A 147 6.31 5.43 9.77
CA LEU A 147 5.30 6.34 9.23
C LEU A 147 3.90 5.94 9.69
N ARG A 148 3.50 4.67 9.47
CA ARG A 148 2.19 4.15 9.88
C ARG A 148 1.96 4.26 11.38
N ARG A 149 2.99 3.94 12.18
CA ARG A 149 2.95 4.01 13.65
C ARG A 149 2.82 5.44 14.15
N SER A 150 3.42 6.43 13.47
CA SER A 150 3.31 7.84 13.86
C SER A 150 1.86 8.34 13.88
N PHE A 151 0.97 7.72 13.09
CA PHE A 151 -0.44 8.07 13.03
C PHE A 151 -1.24 7.64 14.27
N GLU A 152 -0.68 6.76 15.11
CA GLU A 152 -1.31 6.37 16.38
C GLU A 152 -1.46 7.54 17.34
N ALA A 153 -0.60 8.56 17.24
CA ALA A 153 -0.73 9.82 17.98
C ALA A 153 -2.02 10.58 17.67
N TYR A 154 -2.67 10.26 16.54
CA TYR A 154 -3.93 10.85 16.09
C TYR A 154 -5.10 9.85 16.13
N HIS A 155 -4.93 8.76 16.89
CA HIS A 155 -5.89 7.68 17.07
C HIS A 155 -6.24 6.92 15.77
N LEU A 156 -5.28 6.84 14.86
CA LEU A 156 -5.34 6.01 13.65
C LEU A 156 -4.36 4.84 13.79
N CYS A 157 -4.82 3.62 13.56
CA CYS A 157 -3.96 2.43 13.61
C CYS A 157 -4.05 1.65 12.30
N HIS A 158 -2.93 1.07 11.87
CA HIS A 158 -2.94 0.17 10.72
C HIS A 158 -3.51 -1.20 11.12
N LYS A 159 -4.33 -1.81 10.25
CA LYS A 159 -5.00 -3.09 10.54
C LYS A 159 -4.06 -4.23 10.97
N TRP A 160 -2.83 -4.23 10.47
CA TRP A 160 -1.84 -5.26 10.77
C TRP A 160 -0.99 -4.98 12.02
N HIS A 161 -1.12 -3.83 12.68
CA HIS A 161 -0.31 -3.48 13.86
C HIS A 161 -0.89 -4.04 15.18
N LYS A 162 -1.41 -5.27 15.13
CA LYS A 162 -1.71 -6.09 16.31
C LYS A 162 -0.41 -6.73 16.82
N ASP A 163 -0.29 -6.91 18.13
CA ASP A 163 0.71 -7.78 18.77
C ASP A 163 2.18 -7.55 18.37
N GLY A 164 2.59 -6.29 18.26
CA GLY A 164 4.00 -5.93 17.99
C GLY A 164 4.49 -6.19 16.57
N TYR A 165 3.62 -6.66 15.66
CA TYR A 165 3.98 -6.86 14.25
C TYR A 165 4.36 -5.53 13.59
N ARG A 166 5.50 -5.54 12.90
CA ARG A 166 6.06 -4.37 12.20
C ARG A 166 5.75 -4.44 10.70
N ASP A 167 4.56 -3.97 10.31
CA ASP A 167 4.18 -3.99 8.91
C ASP A 167 4.95 -2.93 8.09
N ASN A 168 6.03 -3.37 7.47
CA ASN A 168 6.88 -2.52 6.62
C ASN A 168 6.66 -2.79 5.10
N ASP A 169 5.66 -3.61 4.75
CA ASP A 169 5.33 -3.98 3.38
C ASP A 169 4.68 -2.80 2.63
N CYS A 170 5.33 -2.37 1.53
CA CYS A 170 4.73 -1.49 0.53
C CYS A 170 4.26 -2.35 -0.65
N TYR A 171 3.02 -2.84 -0.57
CA TYR A 171 2.45 -3.70 -1.61
C TYR A 171 1.62 -2.91 -2.62
N LEU A 172 1.58 -3.39 -3.86
CA LEU A 172 0.72 -2.89 -4.94
C LEU A 172 -0.10 -4.05 -5.49
N VAL A 173 -1.40 -3.84 -5.65
CA VAL A 173 -2.27 -4.79 -6.34
C VAL A 173 -2.20 -4.50 -7.85
N LEU A 174 -1.77 -5.49 -8.62
CA LEU A 174 -1.61 -5.37 -10.07
C LEU A 174 -2.91 -5.67 -10.83
N GLY A 175 -3.79 -6.45 -10.21
CA GLY A 175 -5.05 -6.86 -10.81
C GLY A 175 -5.67 -8.04 -10.07
N LYS A 176 -6.75 -8.55 -10.66
CA LYS A 176 -7.52 -9.69 -10.14
C LYS A 176 -7.37 -10.89 -11.06
N ILE A 177 -7.30 -12.07 -10.48
CA ILE A 177 -7.48 -13.34 -11.19
C ILE A 177 -8.88 -13.87 -10.93
N LYS A 178 -9.48 -14.55 -11.90
CA LYS A 178 -10.76 -15.23 -11.69
C LYS A 178 -10.61 -16.35 -10.65
N PRO A 179 -11.62 -16.59 -9.80
CA PRO A 179 -11.73 -17.86 -9.08
C PRO A 179 -11.59 -19.02 -10.08
N ASP A 180 -10.81 -20.03 -9.73
CA ASP A 180 -10.54 -21.21 -10.58
C ASP A 180 -9.79 -20.91 -11.89
N ALA A 181 -9.05 -19.80 -11.94
CA ALA A 181 -8.26 -19.44 -13.12
C ALA A 181 -7.34 -20.56 -13.61
N LEU A 182 -6.56 -21.13 -12.67
CA LEU A 182 -5.60 -22.22 -12.90
C LEU A 182 -5.44 -23.03 -11.60
N PRO A 183 -4.94 -24.28 -11.67
CA PRO A 183 -4.48 -25.02 -10.51
C PRO A 183 -3.44 -24.25 -9.69
N GLU A 184 -3.43 -24.47 -8.38
CA GLU A 184 -2.53 -23.80 -7.43
C GLU A 184 -1.05 -23.96 -7.82
N GLU A 185 -0.64 -25.14 -8.29
CA GLU A 185 0.73 -25.41 -8.72
C GLU A 185 1.17 -24.53 -9.90
N GLU A 186 0.27 -24.24 -10.83
CA GLU A 186 0.54 -23.35 -11.96
C GLU A 186 0.67 -21.90 -11.49
N LEU A 187 -0.19 -21.45 -10.57
CA LEU A 187 -0.08 -20.12 -9.96
C LEU A 187 1.22 -19.96 -9.17
N GLN A 188 1.67 -21.01 -8.47
CA GLN A 188 2.96 -21.03 -7.79
C GLN A 188 4.12 -20.99 -8.78
N GLN A 189 4.04 -21.70 -9.91
CA GLN A 189 5.07 -21.61 -10.95
C GLN A 189 5.15 -20.20 -11.55
N ILE A 190 4.02 -19.60 -11.89
CA ILE A 190 3.96 -18.21 -12.37
C ILE A 190 4.56 -17.25 -11.34
N SER A 191 4.27 -17.47 -10.05
CA SER A 191 4.84 -16.65 -8.97
C SER A 191 6.36 -16.78 -8.90
N ARG A 192 6.91 -18.00 -8.98
CA ARG A 192 8.36 -18.24 -9.00
C ARG A 192 9.03 -17.55 -10.18
N ASP A 193 8.44 -17.65 -11.38
CA ASP A 193 8.97 -17.03 -12.59
C ASP A 193 9.01 -15.50 -12.46
N LEU A 194 7.97 -14.89 -11.91
CA LEU A 194 7.90 -13.44 -11.70
C LEU A 194 8.84 -12.97 -10.58
N GLN A 195 9.00 -13.75 -9.50
CA GLN A 195 10.00 -13.49 -8.46
C GLN A 195 11.42 -13.53 -9.04
N GLN A 196 11.71 -14.52 -9.90
CA GLN A 196 13.00 -14.61 -10.59
C GLN A 196 13.23 -13.43 -11.53
N MET A 197 12.20 -13.01 -12.29
CA MET A 197 12.28 -11.82 -13.13
C MET A 197 12.54 -10.56 -12.30
N LEU A 198 11.84 -10.39 -11.18
CA LEU A 198 12.02 -9.27 -10.25
C LEU A 198 13.42 -9.28 -9.64
N ALA A 199 13.99 -10.44 -9.33
CA ALA A 199 15.35 -10.56 -8.78
C ALA A 199 16.44 -9.93 -9.67
N GLN A 200 16.20 -9.84 -10.98
CA GLN A 200 17.12 -9.22 -11.94
C GLN A 200 16.94 -7.71 -12.09
N ARG A 201 15.94 -7.11 -11.43
CA ARG A 201 15.55 -5.71 -11.62
C ARG A 201 15.47 -4.99 -10.28
N GLU A 202 16.50 -4.23 -9.94
CA GLU A 202 16.44 -3.32 -8.80
C GLU A 202 15.80 -1.99 -9.24
N ILE A 203 14.67 -1.65 -8.65
CA ILE A 203 13.98 -0.39 -8.92
C ILE A 203 13.77 0.35 -7.62
N LEU A 204 14.29 1.56 -7.54
CA LEU A 204 14.09 2.49 -6.43
C LEU A 204 13.24 3.66 -6.91
N PHE A 205 12.22 4.01 -6.15
CA PHE A 205 11.39 5.18 -6.41
C PHE A 205 11.02 5.90 -5.12
N PRO A 206 10.82 7.23 -5.18
CA PRO A 206 10.49 8.03 -4.00
C PRO A 206 9.06 7.77 -3.54
N LEU A 207 8.87 7.72 -2.21
CA LEU A 207 7.59 7.94 -1.55
C LEU A 207 7.71 9.23 -0.77
N ASP A 208 7.13 10.29 -1.32
CA ASP A 208 7.05 11.60 -0.70
C ASP A 208 5.63 12.14 -0.69
N GLY A 209 5.45 13.37 -0.16
CA GLY A 209 4.13 14.01 -0.07
C GLY A 209 3.42 14.19 -1.41
N GLN A 210 4.14 14.28 -2.54
CA GLN A 210 3.51 14.41 -3.87
C GLN A 210 2.95 13.08 -4.37
N MET A 211 3.42 11.97 -3.81
CA MET A 211 2.92 10.63 -4.12
C MET A 211 1.73 10.23 -3.26
N LEU A 212 1.40 11.02 -2.22
CA LEU A 212 0.33 10.73 -1.26
C LEU A 212 -0.97 11.41 -1.65
N THR A 213 -2.05 10.65 -1.53
CA THR A 213 -3.41 11.16 -1.73
C THR A 213 -4.37 10.52 -0.73
N ILE A 214 -5.36 11.29 -0.26
CA ILE A 214 -6.52 10.69 0.40
C ILE A 214 -7.55 10.35 -0.65
N VAL A 215 -8.13 9.15 -0.55
CA VAL A 215 -9.18 8.67 -1.43
C VAL A 215 -10.41 8.31 -0.62
N ALA A 216 -11.58 8.67 -1.14
CA ALA A 216 -12.88 8.21 -0.66
C ALA A 216 -13.46 7.22 -1.66
N TYR A 217 -13.87 6.04 -1.21
CA TYR A 217 -14.29 4.95 -2.10
C TYR A 217 -15.40 4.10 -1.46
N GLU A 218 -16.21 3.47 -2.31
CA GLU A 218 -17.14 2.40 -1.88
C GLU A 218 -16.57 1.02 -2.23
N ASN A 219 -15.81 0.96 -3.32
CA ASN A 219 -15.16 -0.24 -3.81
C ASN A 219 -13.68 -0.25 -3.38
N ALA A 220 -13.26 -1.27 -2.61
CA ALA A 220 -11.89 -1.43 -2.12
C ALA A 220 -10.85 -1.72 -3.22
N GLU A 221 -11.27 -1.89 -4.48
CA GLU A 221 -10.35 -1.89 -5.62
C GLU A 221 -9.92 -0.48 -6.03
N LEU A 222 -10.64 0.56 -5.59
CA LEU A 222 -10.45 1.96 -5.95
C LEU A 222 -10.49 2.23 -7.47
N PRO A 223 -11.53 1.79 -8.21
CA PRO A 223 -11.65 2.11 -9.63
C PRO A 223 -11.82 3.64 -9.81
N LEU A 224 -11.28 4.20 -10.89
CA LEU A 224 -11.25 5.66 -11.08
C LEU A 224 -12.65 6.27 -11.14
N GLU A 225 -13.63 5.50 -11.63
CA GLU A 225 -15.00 5.94 -11.89
C GLU A 225 -15.81 6.14 -10.59
N THR A 226 -15.45 5.45 -9.50
CA THR A 226 -16.17 5.53 -8.22
C THR A 226 -15.29 5.93 -7.04
N THR A 227 -14.03 6.31 -7.30
CA THR A 227 -13.10 6.78 -6.28
C THR A 227 -12.93 8.29 -6.38
N ARG A 228 -13.23 8.98 -5.28
CA ARG A 228 -12.99 10.41 -5.17
C ARG A 228 -11.61 10.68 -4.60
N VAL A 229 -10.79 11.39 -5.37
CA VAL A 229 -9.46 11.85 -4.99
C VAL A 229 -9.61 13.15 -4.20
N LEU A 230 -9.03 13.21 -3.01
CA LEU A 230 -9.01 14.38 -2.13
C LEU A 230 -7.58 14.85 -1.98
N SER A 231 -7.27 16.04 -2.52
CA SER A 231 -5.92 16.59 -2.40
C SER A 231 -5.60 16.91 -0.93
N LEU A 232 -4.35 16.67 -0.51
CA LEU A 232 -3.91 16.98 0.85
C LEU A 232 -4.03 18.47 1.19
N GLU A 233 -3.89 19.34 0.19
CA GLU A 233 -4.05 20.79 0.35
C GLU A 233 -5.52 21.17 0.59
N GLU A 234 -6.45 20.64 -0.21
CA GLU A 234 -7.89 20.92 -0.07
C GLU A 234 -8.39 20.50 1.32
N ILE A 235 -8.09 19.27 1.75
CA ILE A 235 -8.53 18.76 3.05
C ILE A 235 -7.74 19.36 4.20
N GLY A 236 -6.48 19.76 3.98
CA GLY A 236 -5.66 20.46 4.96
C GLY A 236 -6.25 21.82 5.35
N SER A 237 -6.88 22.51 4.41
CA SER A 237 -7.59 23.77 4.65
C SER A 237 -8.93 23.60 5.39
N CYS A 238 -9.54 22.41 5.32
CA CYS A 238 -10.80 22.11 5.99
C CYS A 238 -10.89 20.63 6.40
N PRO A 239 -10.18 20.21 7.49
CA PRO A 239 -10.14 18.81 7.92
C PRO A 239 -11.52 18.20 8.23
N ALA A 240 -12.48 19.04 8.66
CA ALA A 240 -13.86 18.63 8.93
C ALA A 240 -14.57 18.03 7.71
N LYS A 241 -14.14 18.36 6.47
CA LYS A 241 -14.66 17.74 5.25
C LYS A 241 -14.42 16.23 5.20
N LEU A 242 -13.41 15.70 5.90
CA LEU A 242 -13.21 14.24 5.92
C LEU A 242 -14.38 13.52 6.57
N SER A 243 -14.97 14.09 7.62
CA SER A 243 -16.13 13.51 8.31
C SER A 243 -17.36 13.44 7.40
N THR A 244 -17.58 14.42 6.51
CA THR A 244 -18.75 14.42 5.61
C THR A 244 -18.72 13.28 4.59
N TYR A 245 -17.54 12.77 4.22
CA TYR A 245 -17.43 11.59 3.35
C TYR A 245 -17.73 10.28 4.08
N LEU A 246 -17.74 10.29 5.41
CA LEU A 246 -17.99 9.12 6.24
C LEU A 246 -19.45 9.04 6.74
N GLU A 247 -20.19 10.15 6.68
CA GLU A 247 -21.61 10.22 7.08
C GLU A 247 -22.57 9.64 6.03
N HIS A 248 -22.14 9.57 4.77
CA HIS A 248 -22.91 8.97 3.66
C HIS A 248 -22.46 7.54 3.35
N ALA A 249 -22.01 6.79 4.37
CA ALA A 249 -21.34 5.51 4.22
C ALA A 249 -22.10 4.29 4.74
#